data_AF-A0A2V8G688-F1
#
_entry.id   AF-A0A2V8G688-F1
#
_cell.length_a   1.000
_cell.length_b   1.000
_cell.length_c   1.000
_cell.angle_alpha   90.00
_cell.angle_beta   90.00
_cell.angle_gamma   90.00
#
_symmetry.space_group_name_H-M   'P 1'
#
loop_
_entity.id
_entity.type
_entity.pdbx_description
1 polymer ?
#
loop_
_entity_poly.entity_id
_entity_poly.type
_entity_poly.pdbx_seq_one_letter_code
_entity_poly.pdbx_strand_id
1 'polypeptide(L)'
;MPTFWAGAATALAAHETGHLLFDGIFGANPELRKVSFHGFPFFAISHRPGLPWREEFTIDSAGFWVQHAGSEWILTRHPSLRNEHEPFLKGILAFNVLASVAYSGAGFARTGPPERDTRGMADALRWKEPAIAALILVPALLDGYRYLHPSQRWAAWGSRGAKIGMVLLVVKR
;
A
#
# COMPACT_ATOMS: atom_id res chain seq x y z
N MET A 1 -4.71 -8.98 -22.48
CA MET A 1 -5.36 -9.32 -21.20
C MET A 1 -4.45 -10.13 -20.26
N PRO A 2 -3.76 -11.21 -20.68
CA PRO A 2 -2.89 -11.98 -19.77
C PRO A 2 -1.77 -11.13 -19.11
N THR A 3 -1.17 -10.23 -19.88
CA THR A 3 -0.12 -9.31 -19.42
C THR A 3 -0.58 -8.32 -18.35
N PHE A 4 -1.84 -7.87 -18.41
CA PHE A 4 -2.42 -7.00 -17.38
C PHE A 4 -2.51 -7.73 -16.03
N TRP A 5 -3.06 -8.94 -16.04
CA TRP A 5 -3.16 -9.75 -14.83
C TRP A 5 -1.80 -10.17 -14.29
N ALA A 6 -0.82 -10.45 -15.15
CA ALA A 6 0.56 -10.67 -14.74
C ALA A 6 1.15 -9.44 -14.03
N GLY A 7 0.86 -8.23 -14.51
CA GLY A 7 1.24 -6.98 -13.84
C GLY A 7 0.61 -6.84 -12.46
N ALA A 8 -0.71 -7.07 -12.36
CA ALA A 8 -1.42 -7.03 -11.07
C ALA A 8 -0.87 -8.06 -10.07
N ALA A 9 -0.62 -9.30 -10.52
CA ALA A 9 -0.02 -10.35 -9.70
C ALA A 9 1.42 -10.00 -9.26
N THR A 10 2.20 -9.38 -10.14
CA THR A 10 3.55 -8.90 -9.80
C THR A 10 3.50 -7.82 -8.72
N ALA A 11 2.53 -6.90 -8.81
CA ALA A 11 2.35 -5.85 -7.82
C ALA A 11 1.91 -6.40 -6.45
N LEU A 12 1.04 -7.42 -6.44
CA LEU A 12 0.70 -8.17 -5.23
C LEU A 12 1.94 -8.81 -4.62
N ALA A 13 2.71 -9.56 -5.41
CA ALA A 13 3.93 -10.19 -4.91
C ALA A 13 4.94 -9.17 -4.37
N ALA A 14 5.09 -8.02 -5.03
CA ALA A 14 5.95 -6.93 -4.57
C ALA A 14 5.47 -6.33 -3.25
N HIS A 15 4.15 -6.15 -3.07
CA HIS A 15 3.54 -5.69 -1.82
C HIS A 15 3.90 -6.62 -0.65
N GLU A 16 3.63 -7.92 -0.81
CA GLU A 16 3.95 -8.94 0.21
C GLU A 16 5.45 -9.03 0.49
N THR A 17 6.29 -8.88 -0.55
CA THR A 17 7.75 -8.85 -0.38
C THR A 17 8.21 -7.66 0.47
N GLY A 18 7.48 -6.53 0.42
CA GLY A 18 7.73 -5.39 1.29
C GLY A 18 7.64 -5.77 2.77
N HIS A 19 6.55 -6.44 3.16
CA HIS A 19 6.38 -6.94 4.53
C HIS A 19 7.49 -7.92 4.92
N LEU A 20 7.73 -8.95 4.09
CA LEU A 20 8.77 -9.95 4.35
C LEU A 20 10.17 -9.37 4.53
N LEU A 21 10.50 -8.33 3.76
CA LEU A 21 11.79 -7.66 3.87
C LEU A 21 11.97 -7.07 5.27
N PHE A 22 10.98 -6.32 5.76
CA PHE A 22 11.07 -5.68 7.07
C PHE A 22 10.89 -6.68 8.22
N ASP A 23 10.08 -7.72 8.03
CA ASP A 23 10.02 -8.84 8.96
C ASP A 23 11.38 -9.50 9.16
N GLY A 24 12.12 -9.70 8.06
CA GLY A 24 13.47 -10.24 8.07
C GLY A 24 14.47 -9.29 8.75
N ILE A 25 14.41 -7.98 8.43
CA ILE A 25 15.29 -6.96 9.02
C ILE A 25 15.11 -6.86 10.54
N PHE A 26 13.87 -6.92 11.03
CA PHE A 26 13.56 -6.78 12.46
C PHE A 26 13.50 -8.11 13.22
N GLY A 27 13.77 -9.23 12.57
CA GLY A 27 13.68 -10.55 13.19
C GLY A 27 12.27 -10.83 13.74
N ALA A 28 11.25 -10.40 12.99
CA ALA A 28 9.86 -10.39 13.39
C ALA A 28 9.16 -11.77 13.28
N ASN A 29 9.88 -12.76 12.73
CA ASN A 29 9.42 -14.13 12.47
C ASN A 29 8.08 -14.17 11.71
N PRO A 30 8.11 -13.94 10.38
CA PRO A 30 6.89 -13.86 9.59
C PRO A 30 6.13 -15.19 9.63
N GLU A 31 4.86 -15.12 10.01
CA GLU A 31 3.92 -16.23 9.93
C GLU A 31 2.97 -16.00 8.76
N LEU A 32 2.88 -16.98 7.86
CA LEU A 32 1.81 -17.01 6.86
C LEU A 32 0.52 -17.44 7.55
N ARG A 33 -0.40 -16.49 7.73
CA ARG A 33 -1.73 -16.76 8.26
C ARG A 33 -2.72 -16.78 7.12
N LYS A 34 -3.48 -17.87 7.02
CA LYS A 34 -4.65 -17.91 6.15
C LYS A 34 -5.74 -17.07 6.79
N VAL A 35 -6.16 -16.05 6.08
CA VAL A 35 -7.20 -15.12 6.52
C VAL A 35 -8.39 -15.22 5.56
N SER A 36 -9.60 -15.11 6.09
CA SER A 36 -10.82 -15.03 5.28
C SER A 36 -11.35 -13.60 5.36
N PHE A 37 -11.46 -12.92 4.23
CA PHE A 37 -12.17 -11.65 4.13
C PHE A 37 -13.43 -11.85 3.29
N HIS A 38 -14.60 -11.80 3.95
CA HIS A 38 -15.91 -11.95 3.30
C HIS A 38 -16.04 -13.19 2.38
N GLY A 39 -15.43 -14.32 2.77
CA GLY A 39 -15.50 -15.58 2.01
C GLY A 39 -14.40 -15.78 0.97
N PHE A 40 -13.54 -14.79 0.75
CA PHE A 40 -12.36 -14.91 -0.11
C PHE A 40 -11.12 -15.29 0.74
N PRO A 41 -10.45 -16.41 0.44
CA PRO A 41 -9.21 -16.76 1.12
C PRO A 41 -8.10 -15.81 0.67
N PHE A 42 -7.43 -15.20 1.64
CA PHE A 42 -6.22 -14.42 1.44
C PHE A 42 -5.15 -14.91 2.42
N PHE A 43 -3.88 -14.64 2.13
CA PHE A 43 -2.78 -14.92 3.04
C PHE A 43 -2.27 -13.59 3.58
N ALA A 44 -2.33 -13.42 4.90
CA ALA A 44 -1.67 -12.29 5.53
C ALA A 44 -0.31 -12.75 6.02
N ILE A 45 0.70 -11.92 5.76
CA ILE A 45 2.01 -12.05 6.40
C ILE A 45 1.87 -11.31 7.72
N SER A 46 1.84 -12.06 8.82
CA SER A 46 1.71 -11.52 10.16
C SER A 46 3.04 -11.65 10.88
N HIS A 47 3.32 -10.71 11.77
CA HIS A 47 4.54 -10.72 12.57
C HIS A 47 4.22 -10.96 14.06
N ARG A 48 5.25 -11.31 14.85
CA ARG A 48 5.07 -11.56 16.29
C ARG A 48 4.57 -10.29 17.03
N PRO A 49 3.67 -10.41 18.02
CA PRO A 49 3.26 -9.27 18.81
C PRO A 49 4.41 -8.75 19.70
N GLY A 50 4.34 -7.46 20.07
CA GLY A 50 5.26 -6.85 21.04
C GLY A 50 6.54 -6.26 20.46
N LEU A 51 6.58 -6.02 19.15
CA LEU A 51 7.64 -5.23 18.53
C LEU A 51 7.61 -3.78 19.03
N PRO A 52 8.75 -3.06 19.05
CA PRO A 52 8.75 -1.62 19.19
C PRO A 52 7.86 -0.97 18.13
N TRP A 53 7.11 0.06 18.52
CA TRP A 53 6.11 0.68 17.64
C TRP A 53 6.64 1.10 16.26
N ARG A 54 7.92 1.48 16.15
CA ARG A 54 8.54 1.85 14.86
C ARG A 54 8.68 0.67 13.93
N GLU A 55 9.03 -0.49 14.48
CA GLU A 55 9.21 -1.72 13.72
C GLU A 55 7.86 -2.23 13.22
N GLU A 56 6.87 -2.30 14.12
CA GLU A 56 5.47 -2.64 13.79
C GLU A 56 4.91 -1.70 12.71
N PHE A 57 4.99 -0.38 12.94
CA PHE A 57 4.55 0.61 11.94
C PHE A 57 5.27 0.46 10.61
N THR A 58 6.57 0.15 10.62
CA THR A 58 7.36 -0.02 9.39
C THR A 58 6.94 -1.27 8.63
N ILE A 59 6.78 -2.40 9.33
CA ILE A 59 6.33 -3.65 8.74
C ILE A 59 4.94 -3.45 8.13
N ASP A 60 3.98 -2.94 8.90
CA ASP A 60 2.61 -2.77 8.43
C ASP A 60 2.50 -1.74 7.30
N SER A 61 3.38 -0.73 7.27
CA SER A 61 3.40 0.25 6.18
C SER A 61 4.08 -0.26 4.90
N ALA A 62 4.87 -1.33 4.98
CA ALA A 62 5.82 -1.71 3.94
C ALA A 62 5.16 -1.99 2.59
N GLY A 63 4.06 -2.74 2.59
CA GLY A 63 3.30 -3.03 1.39
C GLY A 63 2.77 -1.76 0.71
N PHE A 64 2.30 -0.77 1.48
CA PHE A 64 1.87 0.52 0.93
C PHE A 64 3.03 1.34 0.37
N TRP A 65 4.21 1.31 1.00
CA TRP A 65 5.39 1.99 0.48
C TRP A 65 5.84 1.43 -0.86
N VAL A 66 5.84 0.10 -1.02
CA VAL A 66 6.13 -0.55 -2.30
C VAL A 66 5.12 -0.12 -3.36
N GLN A 67 3.82 -0.16 -3.04
CA GLN A 67 2.76 0.32 -3.94
C GLN A 67 2.98 1.79 -4.35
N HIS A 68 3.27 2.66 -3.39
CA HIS A 68 3.45 4.10 -3.62
C HIS A 68 4.70 4.42 -4.43
N ALA A 69 5.82 3.75 -4.15
CA ALA A 69 7.07 3.89 -4.89
C ALA A 69 6.91 3.38 -6.33
N GLY A 70 6.27 2.22 -6.50
CA GLY A 70 5.95 1.65 -7.81
C GLY A 70 5.06 2.57 -8.63
N SER A 71 3.95 3.05 -8.05
CA SER A 71 3.05 4.00 -8.73
C SER A 71 3.76 5.32 -9.07
N GLU A 72 4.63 5.82 -8.19
CA GLU A 72 5.40 7.05 -8.48
C GLU A 72 6.37 6.86 -9.64
N TRP A 73 7.08 5.74 -9.67
CA TRP A 73 7.99 5.39 -10.77
C TRP A 73 7.23 5.30 -12.10
N ILE A 74 6.13 4.53 -12.14
CA ILE A 74 5.30 4.36 -13.33
C ILE A 74 4.78 5.71 -13.82
N LEU A 75 4.09 6.48 -12.97
CA LEU A 75 3.45 7.73 -13.35
C LEU A 75 4.44 8.88 -13.65
N THR A 76 5.70 8.73 -13.26
CA THR A 76 6.77 9.66 -13.63
C THR A 76 7.41 9.29 -14.96
N ARG A 77 7.63 7.99 -15.22
CA ARG A 77 8.27 7.50 -16.46
C ARG A 77 7.30 7.38 -17.63
N HIS A 78 6.04 7.07 -17.33
CA HIS A 78 4.94 6.89 -18.28
C HIS A 78 3.80 7.84 -17.92
N PRO A 79 3.98 9.17 -18.03
CA PRO A 79 2.94 10.12 -17.68
C PRO A 79 1.69 9.92 -18.56
N SER A 80 1.84 9.47 -19.81
CA SER A 80 0.73 9.24 -20.73
C SER A 80 0.25 7.78 -20.72
N LEU A 81 0.54 7.01 -19.66
CA LEU A 81 0.30 5.56 -19.57
C LEU A 81 -1.10 5.15 -20.06
N ARG A 82 -2.13 5.95 -19.76
CA ARG A 82 -3.52 5.72 -20.21
C ARG A 82 -3.61 5.48 -21.73
N ASN A 83 -2.88 6.27 -22.51
CA ASN A 83 -2.86 6.26 -23.97
C ASN A 83 -1.79 5.32 -24.55
N GLU A 84 -0.90 4.81 -23.71
CA GLU A 84 0.18 3.89 -24.10
C GLU A 84 -0.33 2.44 -24.15
N HIS A 85 0.27 1.59 -25.00
CA HIS A 85 -0.02 0.16 -25.04
C HIS A 85 0.86 -0.62 -24.05
N GLU A 86 0.70 -0.32 -22.76
CA GLU A 86 1.49 -0.91 -21.67
C GLU A 86 0.59 -1.68 -20.68
N PRO A 87 -0.02 -2.81 -21.09
CA PRO A 87 -0.98 -3.53 -20.25
C PRO A 87 -0.40 -4.02 -18.93
N PHE A 88 0.88 -4.42 -18.90
CA PHE A 88 1.56 -4.87 -17.69
C PHE A 88 1.68 -3.76 -16.65
N LEU A 89 2.17 -2.58 -17.04
CA LEU A 89 2.28 -1.42 -16.15
C LEU A 89 0.91 -0.92 -15.68
N LYS A 90 -0.11 -0.96 -16.57
CA LYS A 90 -1.50 -0.68 -16.19
C LYS A 90 -2.01 -1.65 -15.13
N GLY A 91 -1.63 -2.93 -15.22
CA GLY A 91 -1.95 -3.94 -14.22
C GLY A 91 -1.33 -3.64 -12.86
N ILE A 92 -0.04 -3.29 -12.83
CA ILE A 92 0.65 -2.90 -11.60
C ILE A 92 -0.01 -1.68 -10.96
N LEU A 93 -0.20 -0.61 -11.74
CA LEU A 93 -0.81 0.62 -11.25
C LEU A 93 -2.24 0.39 -10.74
N ALA A 94 -3.04 -0.39 -11.49
CA ALA A 94 -4.41 -0.71 -11.10
C ALA A 94 -4.44 -1.47 -9.77
N PHE A 95 -3.59 -2.48 -9.60
CA PHE A 95 -3.49 -3.19 -8.32
C PHE A 95 -3.13 -2.25 -7.19
N ASN A 96 -2.06 -1.45 -7.33
CA ASN A 96 -1.60 -0.53 -6.27
C ASN A 96 -2.72 0.42 -5.81
N VAL A 97 -3.42 1.04 -6.77
CA VAL A 97 -4.51 1.98 -6.48
C VAL A 97 -5.70 1.26 -5.86
N LEU A 98 -6.18 0.17 -6.47
CA LEU A 98 -7.38 -0.53 -6.00
C LEU A 98 -7.16 -1.22 -4.65
N ALA A 99 -5.99 -1.80 -4.42
CA ALA A 99 -5.64 -2.39 -3.13
C ALA A 99 -5.58 -1.32 -2.04
N SER A 100 -4.91 -0.19 -2.28
CA SER A 100 -4.90 0.94 -1.34
C SER A 100 -6.32 1.46 -1.03
N VAL A 101 -7.20 1.56 -2.04
CA VAL A 101 -8.61 1.93 -1.84
C VAL A 101 -9.35 0.89 -1.00
N ALA A 102 -9.15 -0.41 -1.28
CA ALA A 102 -9.79 -1.49 -0.53
C ALA A 102 -9.37 -1.52 0.94
N TYR A 103 -8.06 -1.42 1.21
CA TYR A 103 -7.52 -1.30 2.57
C TYR A 103 -8.07 -0.07 3.29
N SER A 104 -8.11 1.08 2.61
CA SER A 104 -8.67 2.31 3.18
C SER A 104 -10.16 2.13 3.51
N GLY A 105 -10.93 1.52 2.61
CA GLY A 105 -12.35 1.21 2.85
C GLY A 105 -12.55 0.32 4.07
N ALA A 106 -11.73 -0.74 4.21
CA ALA A 106 -11.73 -1.61 5.37
C ALA A 106 -11.38 -0.84 6.67
N GLY A 107 -10.37 0.04 6.63
CA GLY A 107 -9.99 0.86 7.78
C GLY A 107 -11.03 1.91 8.19
N PHE A 108 -11.73 2.52 7.22
CA PHE A 108 -12.86 3.42 7.52
C PHE A 108 -14.05 2.67 8.12
N ALA A 109 -14.40 1.51 7.55
CA ALA A 109 -15.47 0.67 8.04
C ALA A 109 -15.09 -0.08 9.33
N ARG A 110 -13.79 -0.13 9.67
CA ARG A 110 -13.21 -0.97 10.73
C ARG A 110 -13.59 -2.44 10.59
N THR A 111 -13.67 -2.92 9.35
CA THR A 111 -14.04 -4.28 9.01
C THR A 111 -12.82 -5.07 8.52
N GLY A 112 -12.94 -6.39 8.55
CA GLY A 112 -11.89 -7.30 8.12
C GLY A 112 -11.06 -7.88 9.27
N PRO A 113 -9.99 -8.59 8.93
CA PRO A 113 -9.24 -9.34 9.91
C PRO A 113 -8.55 -8.43 10.94
N PRO A 114 -8.37 -8.90 12.18
CA PRO A 114 -7.53 -8.21 13.16
C PRO A 114 -6.13 -7.89 12.67
N GLU A 115 -5.57 -8.71 11.79
CA GLU A 115 -4.20 -8.66 11.28
C GLU A 115 -4.01 -7.69 10.11
N ARG A 116 -5.01 -6.88 9.76
CA ARG A 116 -4.88 -5.93 8.63
C ARG A 116 -3.87 -4.82 8.95
N ASP A 117 -3.06 -4.48 7.96
CA ASP A 117 -2.02 -3.45 8.02
C ASP A 117 -2.52 -2.10 8.56
N THR A 118 -3.72 -1.67 8.15
CA THR A 118 -4.29 -0.39 8.60
C THR A 118 -4.49 -0.31 10.10
N ARG A 119 -4.79 -1.45 10.72
CA ARG A 119 -4.96 -1.55 12.16
C ARG A 119 -3.62 -1.59 12.88
N GLY A 120 -2.66 -2.40 12.40
CA GLY A 120 -1.32 -2.44 12.99
C GLY A 120 -0.62 -1.07 12.95
N MET A 121 -0.71 -0.36 11.81
CA MET A 121 -0.26 1.02 11.69
C MET A 121 -0.95 1.97 12.70
N ALA A 122 -2.24 1.79 12.94
CA ALA A 122 -3.02 2.63 13.86
C ALA A 122 -2.63 2.35 15.33
N ASP A 123 -2.49 1.08 15.69
CA ASP A 123 -2.11 0.64 17.02
C ASP A 123 -0.68 1.10 17.35
N ALA A 124 0.26 0.95 16.40
CA ALA A 124 1.64 1.43 16.53
C ALA A 124 1.73 2.96 16.73
N LEU A 125 0.96 3.75 15.98
CA LEU A 125 0.93 5.21 16.13
C LEU A 125 0.02 5.70 17.27
N ARG A 126 -0.76 4.81 17.90
CA ARG A 126 -1.86 5.16 18.82
C ARG A 126 -2.86 6.13 18.19
N TRP A 127 -3.14 5.95 16.91
CA TRP A 127 -4.06 6.76 16.13
C TRP A 127 -5.39 6.03 15.94
N LYS A 128 -6.41 6.77 15.53
CA LYS A 128 -7.67 6.17 15.07
C LYS A 128 -7.43 5.58 13.69
N GLU A 129 -7.82 4.32 13.48
CA GLU A 129 -7.66 3.63 12.19
C GLU A 129 -8.20 4.41 10.96
N PRO A 130 -9.35 5.13 11.02
CA PRO A 130 -9.78 6.01 9.93
C PRO A 130 -8.75 7.07 9.50
N ALA A 131 -7.86 7.51 10.40
CA ALA A 131 -6.79 8.44 10.03
C ALA A 131 -5.70 7.74 9.19
N ILE A 132 -5.39 6.47 9.49
CA ILE A 132 -4.51 5.64 8.66
C ILE A 132 -5.15 5.36 7.31
N ALA A 133 -6.44 5.02 7.29
CA ALA A 133 -7.20 4.84 6.05
C ALA A 133 -7.13 6.09 5.17
N ALA A 134 -7.27 7.29 5.74
CA ALA A 134 -7.09 8.53 4.98
C ALA A 134 -5.65 8.70 4.46
N LEU A 135 -4.65 8.36 5.26
CA LEU A 135 -3.24 8.45 4.90
C LEU A 135 -2.88 7.59 3.68
N ILE A 136 -3.50 6.41 3.56
CA ILE A 136 -3.32 5.49 2.43
C ILE A 136 -4.19 5.91 1.23
N LEU A 137 -5.42 6.35 1.48
CA LEU A 137 -6.37 6.71 0.42
C LEU A 137 -5.92 7.93 -0.38
N VAL A 138 -5.42 8.97 0.28
CA VAL A 138 -5.05 10.25 -0.35
C VAL A 138 -4.05 10.06 -1.50
N PRO A 139 -2.87 9.43 -1.33
CA PRO A 139 -1.94 9.23 -2.43
C PRO A 139 -2.51 8.31 -3.52
N ALA A 140 -3.33 7.31 -3.18
CA ALA A 140 -3.97 6.44 -4.16
C ALA A 140 -4.97 7.20 -5.06
N LEU A 141 -5.79 8.08 -4.49
CA LEU A 141 -6.71 8.94 -5.24
C LEU A 141 -5.93 9.91 -6.14
N LEU A 142 -4.85 10.50 -5.63
CA LEU A 142 -4.01 11.42 -6.40
C LEU A 142 -3.28 10.69 -7.54
N ASP A 143 -2.81 9.47 -7.35
CA ASP A 143 -2.22 8.64 -8.40
C ASP A 143 -3.24 8.22 -9.46
N GLY A 144 -4.45 7.84 -9.05
CA GLY A 144 -5.57 7.62 -9.97
C GLY A 144 -5.93 8.88 -10.76
N TYR A 145 -5.91 10.05 -10.12
CA TYR A 145 -6.13 11.32 -10.79
C TYR A 145 -5.01 11.64 -11.80
N ARG A 146 -3.73 11.41 -11.44
CA ARG A 146 -2.59 11.58 -12.35
C ARG A 146 -2.66 10.67 -13.56
N TYR A 147 -3.14 9.44 -13.41
CA TYR A 147 -3.39 8.53 -14.52
C TYR A 147 -4.40 9.09 -15.53
N LEU A 148 -5.42 9.82 -15.05
CA LEU A 148 -6.43 10.45 -15.90
C LEU A 148 -6.00 11.82 -16.44
N HIS A 149 -5.25 12.59 -15.65
CA HIS A 149 -4.88 13.99 -15.91
C HIS A 149 -3.37 14.23 -15.68
N PRO A 150 -2.49 13.70 -16.56
CA PRO A 150 -1.06 13.67 -16.28
C PRO A 150 -0.34 15.03 -16.35
N SER A 151 -0.96 16.04 -16.94
CA SER A 151 -0.41 17.41 -16.96
C SER A 151 -0.58 18.15 -15.64
N GLN A 152 -1.37 17.62 -14.69
CA GLN A 152 -1.73 18.31 -13.46
C GLN A 152 -0.66 18.16 -12.38
N ARG A 153 0.26 19.12 -12.33
CA ARG A 153 1.41 19.12 -11.41
C ARG A 153 1.03 19.11 -9.93
N TRP A 154 -0.09 19.73 -9.56
CA TRP A 154 -0.54 19.76 -8.16
C TRP A 154 -0.83 18.35 -7.64
N ALA A 155 -1.37 17.47 -8.47
CA ALA A 155 -1.67 16.10 -8.08
C ALA A 155 -0.38 15.27 -7.92
N ALA A 156 0.62 15.50 -8.78
CA ALA A 156 1.94 14.89 -8.64
C ALA A 156 2.63 15.30 -7.34
N TRP A 157 2.68 16.61 -7.05
CA TRP A 157 3.31 17.10 -5.82
C TRP A 157 2.52 16.73 -4.57
N GLY A 158 1.18 16.76 -4.61
CA GLY A 158 0.33 16.30 -3.52
C GLY A 158 0.54 14.82 -3.21
N SER A 159 0.60 13.97 -4.24
CA SER A 159 0.85 12.53 -4.09
C SER A 159 2.21 12.27 -3.45
N ARG A 160 3.27 12.91 -3.97
CA ARG A 160 4.63 12.81 -3.41
C ARG A 160 4.68 13.29 -1.96
N GLY A 161 4.06 14.43 -1.66
CA GLY A 161 4.00 14.98 -0.31
C GLY A 161 3.33 14.03 0.69
N ALA A 162 2.19 13.43 0.31
CA ALA A 162 1.49 12.46 1.14
C ALA A 162 2.35 11.20 1.40
N LYS A 163 2.98 10.65 0.35
CA LYS A 163 3.86 9.47 0.45
C LYS A 163 5.06 9.71 1.34
N ILE A 164 5.77 10.84 1.12
CA ILE A 164 6.91 11.24 1.96
C ILE A 164 6.45 11.48 3.40
N GLY A 165 5.31 12.15 3.58
CA GLY A 165 4.72 12.38 4.90
C GLY A 165 4.51 11.10 5.69
N MET A 166 4.02 10.04 5.03
CA MET A 166 3.88 8.72 5.66
C MET A 166 5.23 8.11 6.07
N VAL A 167 6.26 8.18 5.21
CA VAL A 167 7.60 7.68 5.56
C VAL A 167 8.20 8.47 6.73
N LEU A 168 7.96 9.78 6.80
CA LEU A 168 8.45 10.62 7.90
C LEU A 168 7.82 10.28 9.26
N LEU A 169 6.66 9.61 9.30
CA LEU A 169 6.06 9.13 10.55
C LEU A 169 6.95 8.10 11.25
N VAL A 170 7.73 7.33 10.48
CA VAL A 170 8.71 6.37 11.01
C VAL A 170 9.81 7.08 11.79
N VAL A 171 10.17 8.29 11.39
CA VAL A 171 11.32 9.04 11.93
C VAL A 171 10.89 9.98 13.04
N LYS A 172 9.64 10.45 13.01
CA LYS A 172 9.09 11.38 14.01
C LYS A 172 9.22 10.80 15.42
N ARG A 173 9.74 11.61 16.36
CA ARG A 173 9.86 11.28 17.79
C ARG A 173 8.54 11.49 18.51
#